data_AF-U1PRR2-F1
#
_entry.id   AF-U1PRR2-F1
#
_cell.length_a   1.000
_cell.length_b   1.000
_cell.length_c   1.000
_cell.angle_alpha   90.00
_cell.angle_beta   90.00
_cell.angle_gamma   90.00
#
_symmetry.space_group_name_H-M   'P 1'
#
loop_
_entity.id
_entity.type
_entity.pdbx_description
1 polymer ?
#
loop_
_entity_poly.entity_id
_entity_poly.type
_entity_poly.pdbx_seq_one_letter_code
_entity_poly.pdbx_strand_id
1 'polypeptide(L)'
;MEAFLMEEIDPDNEVLQQWYLKFSAFYARTDYAVFVFEDNDGGHELEFGETSLDEKVRVLKREYYSDGKIDTVTEHDRYDGMLAKKFEIVDNRGRLYRWTHAEATDCDGLDQATRRMVEDCR
;
A
#
# COMPACT_ATOMS: atom_id res chain seq x y z
N MET A 1 -8.08 8.83 30.18
CA MET A 1 -9.00 8.93 29.03
C MET A 1 -9.76 7.62 29.00
N GLU A 2 -11.09 7.67 29.11
CA GLU A 2 -11.93 6.46 29.04
C GLU A 2 -11.97 5.96 27.59
N ALA A 3 -12.00 4.63 27.43
CA ALA A 3 -12.26 4.01 26.14
C ALA A 3 -13.76 4.13 25.84
N PHE A 4 -14.08 4.46 24.60
CA PHE A 4 -15.45 4.54 24.08
C PHE A 4 -15.59 3.53 22.94
N LEU A 5 -16.80 2.99 22.78
CA LEU A 5 -17.17 2.13 21.66
C LEU A 5 -17.51 2.99 20.45
N MET A 6 -17.21 2.48 19.26
CA MET A 6 -17.50 3.18 18.00
C MET A 6 -19.00 3.46 17.83
N GLU A 7 -19.85 2.57 18.35
CA GLU A 7 -21.31 2.68 18.36
C GLU A 7 -21.83 3.81 19.26
N GLU A 8 -21.02 4.29 20.22
CA GLU A 8 -21.38 5.42 21.09
C GLU A 8 -21.17 6.78 20.38
N ILE A 9 -20.34 6.81 19.34
CA ILE A 9 -20.01 8.02 18.57
C ILE A 9 -20.84 8.12 17.30
N ASP A 10 -21.21 6.98 16.71
CA ASP A 10 -22.06 6.91 15.51
C ASP A 10 -23.11 5.80 15.69
N PRO A 11 -24.18 6.06 16.48
CA PRO A 11 -25.18 5.06 16.83
C PRO A 11 -25.93 4.50 15.61
N ASP A 12 -26.09 5.32 14.58
CA ASP A 12 -26.81 4.98 13.35
C ASP A 12 -25.88 4.41 12.27
N ASN A 13 -24.56 4.32 12.53
CA ASN A 13 -23.54 3.80 11.63
C ASN A 13 -23.58 4.46 10.24
N GLU A 14 -23.88 5.76 10.17
CA GLU A 14 -23.96 6.52 8.92
C GLU A 14 -22.60 7.08 8.51
N VAL A 15 -21.80 7.51 9.48
CA VAL A 15 -20.49 8.12 9.27
C VAL A 15 -19.43 7.03 9.17
N LEU A 16 -19.50 6.01 10.02
CA LEU A 16 -18.56 4.90 10.06
C LEU A 16 -18.78 3.91 8.93
N GLN A 17 -19.92 3.93 8.22
CA GLN A 17 -20.02 3.23 6.94
C GLN A 17 -19.08 3.82 5.88
N GLN A 18 -18.57 5.04 6.07
CA GLN A 18 -17.49 5.56 5.25
C GLN A 18 -16.18 4.82 5.59
N TRP A 19 -15.84 3.87 4.72
CA TRP A 19 -14.62 3.06 4.81
C TRP A 19 -13.36 3.89 5.06
N TYR A 20 -13.26 5.06 4.41
CA TYR A 20 -12.15 6.00 4.58
C TYR A 20 -11.92 6.47 6.03
N LEU A 21 -12.99 6.76 6.78
CA LEU A 21 -12.86 7.25 8.16
C LEU A 21 -12.38 6.13 9.09
N LYS A 22 -12.87 4.90 8.87
CA LYS A 22 -12.38 3.70 9.56
C LYS A 22 -10.89 3.50 9.27
N PHE A 23 -10.52 3.50 7.99
CA PHE A 23 -9.12 3.38 7.58
C PHE A 23 -8.22 4.41 8.26
N SER A 24 -8.59 5.70 8.22
CA SER A 24 -7.82 6.78 8.84
C SER A 24 -7.65 6.58 10.36
N ALA A 25 -8.70 6.15 11.06
CA ALA A 25 -8.65 5.90 12.49
C ALA A 25 -7.74 4.72 12.86
N PHE A 26 -7.73 3.65 12.05
CA PHE A 26 -6.83 2.50 12.22
C PHE A 26 -5.40 2.84 11.84
N TYR A 27 -5.19 3.52 10.71
CA TYR A 27 -3.88 3.97 10.25
C TYR A 27 -3.19 4.88 11.29
N ALA A 28 -3.94 5.77 11.94
CA ALA A 28 -3.40 6.62 13.00
C ALA A 28 -2.91 5.84 14.23
N ARG A 29 -3.40 4.63 14.46
CA ARG A 29 -3.15 3.82 15.67
C ARG A 29 -2.26 2.60 15.42
N THR A 30 -1.91 2.30 14.18
CA THR A 30 -1.02 1.18 13.87
C THR A 30 0.45 1.59 13.96
N ASP A 31 1.30 0.66 14.37
CA ASP A 31 2.76 0.80 14.36
C ASP A 31 3.35 0.60 12.96
N TYR A 32 2.65 -0.19 12.12
CA TYR A 32 3.04 -0.50 10.74
C TYR A 32 1.82 -0.52 9.82
N ALA A 33 1.97 0.02 8.61
CA ALA A 33 0.95 -0.01 7.57
C ALA A 33 1.58 -0.54 6.28
N VAL A 34 1.05 -1.67 5.80
CA VAL A 34 1.49 -2.30 4.56
C VAL A 34 0.43 -2.08 3.49
N PHE A 35 0.82 -1.48 2.38
CA PHE A 35 -0.02 -1.36 1.18
C PHE A 35 0.47 -2.36 0.15
N VAL A 36 -0.44 -3.20 -0.33
CA VAL A 36 -0.15 -4.20 -1.37
C VAL A 36 -0.82 -3.77 -2.65
N PHE A 37 -0.04 -3.59 -3.71
CA PHE A 37 -0.51 -3.13 -5.01
C PHE A 37 -0.20 -4.18 -6.07
N GLU A 38 -1.26 -4.64 -6.73
CA GLU A 38 -1.19 -5.39 -7.99
C GLU A 38 -1.67 -4.54 -9.15
N ASP A 39 -2.69 -3.73 -8.91
CA ASP A 39 -3.19 -2.70 -9.81
C ASP A 39 -3.81 -1.56 -8.99
N ASN A 40 -4.45 -0.61 -9.67
CA ASN A 40 -5.22 0.47 -9.06
C ASN A 40 -6.74 0.26 -9.18
N ASP A 41 -7.19 -0.94 -9.58
CA ASP A 41 -8.60 -1.29 -9.70
C ASP A 41 -9.11 -1.77 -8.33
N GLY A 42 -9.78 -0.89 -7.58
CA GLY A 42 -10.39 -1.29 -6.30
C GLY A 42 -10.64 -0.19 -5.28
N GLY A 43 -10.34 1.07 -5.61
CA GLY A 43 -10.65 2.22 -4.74
C GLY A 43 -9.65 2.47 -3.61
N HIS A 44 -8.69 1.55 -3.39
CA HIS A 44 -7.63 1.68 -2.37
C HIS A 44 -6.60 2.80 -2.63
N GLU A 45 -6.66 3.40 -3.82
CA GLU A 45 -5.91 4.61 -4.18
C GLU A 45 -6.22 5.75 -3.19
N LEU A 46 -7.48 5.89 -2.76
CA LEU A 46 -7.90 6.96 -1.87
C LEU A 46 -7.26 6.82 -0.48
N GLU A 47 -7.28 5.61 0.09
CA GLU A 47 -6.65 5.32 1.39
C GLU A 47 -5.15 5.59 1.35
N PHE A 48 -4.45 5.07 0.33
CA PHE A 48 -3.03 5.34 0.19
C PHE A 48 -2.75 6.82 -0.11
N GLY A 49 -3.61 7.44 -0.92
CA GLY A 49 -3.67 8.87 -1.28
C GLY A 49 -3.65 9.80 -0.06
N GLU A 50 -4.30 9.37 1.01
CA GLU A 50 -4.49 10.17 2.23
C GLU A 50 -3.45 9.88 3.32
N THR A 51 -2.54 8.93 3.09
CA THR A 51 -1.44 8.69 4.03
C THR A 51 -0.38 9.78 3.99
N SER A 52 0.24 10.03 5.15
CA SER A 52 1.41 10.90 5.34
C SER A 52 2.71 10.31 4.77
N LEU A 53 2.68 9.07 4.27
CA LEU A 53 3.84 8.27 3.85
C LEU A 53 4.94 8.18 4.93
N ASP A 54 4.57 8.31 6.20
CA ASP A 54 5.48 8.33 7.33
C ASP A 54 6.26 7.00 7.51
N GLU A 55 7.05 6.93 8.57
CA GLU A 55 7.94 5.80 8.84
C GLU A 55 7.26 4.47 9.14
N LYS A 56 5.93 4.40 9.25
CA LYS A 56 5.21 3.13 9.36
C LYS A 56 4.77 2.56 8.02
N VAL A 57 4.79 3.36 6.96
CA VAL A 57 4.30 2.97 5.62
C VAL A 57 5.33 2.11 4.90
N ARG A 58 4.93 0.91 4.50
CA ARG A 58 5.64 0.02 3.58
C ARG A 58 4.74 -0.29 2.40
N VAL A 59 5.34 -0.47 1.23
CA VAL A 59 4.60 -0.80 0.01
C VAL A 59 5.15 -2.08 -0.59
N LEU A 60 4.28 -3.04 -0.85
CA LEU A 60 4.56 -4.25 -1.62
C LEU A 60 3.90 -4.08 -2.99
N LYS A 61 4.70 -3.75 -4.00
CA LYS A 61 4.24 -3.43 -5.35
C LYS A 61 4.58 -4.56 -6.32
N ARG A 62 3.61 -4.96 -7.14
CA ARG A 62 3.86 -5.81 -8.30
C ARG A 62 4.54 -5.01 -9.40
N GLU A 63 5.61 -5.57 -9.96
CA GLU A 63 6.28 -5.09 -11.16
C GLU A 63 5.95 -6.01 -12.34
N TYR A 64 5.53 -5.42 -13.45
CA TYR A 64 5.18 -6.12 -14.68
C TYR A 64 6.37 -6.19 -15.62
N TYR A 65 6.63 -7.37 -16.19
CA TYR A 65 7.72 -7.60 -17.13
C TYR A 65 7.21 -8.23 -18.43
N SER A 66 7.82 -7.82 -19.55
CA SER A 66 7.70 -8.45 -20.85
C SER A 66 9.09 -8.55 -21.49
N ASP A 67 9.42 -9.71 -22.06
CA ASP A 67 10.72 -9.97 -22.70
C ASP A 67 11.94 -9.63 -21.82
N GLY A 68 11.85 -9.94 -20.52
CA GLY A 68 12.92 -9.72 -19.55
C GLY A 68 13.17 -8.26 -19.17
N LYS A 69 12.25 -7.35 -19.51
CA LYS A 69 12.30 -5.92 -19.17
C LYS A 69 11.00 -5.49 -18.52
N ILE A 70 11.06 -4.41 -17.73
CA ILE A 70 9.85 -3.80 -17.16
C ILE A 70 8.92 -3.40 -18.32
N ASP A 71 7.67 -3.86 -18.23
CA ASP A 71 6.60 -3.51 -19.15
C ASP A 71 5.97 -2.19 -18.69
N THR A 72 6.58 -1.10 -19.15
CA THR A 72 6.13 0.25 -18.79
C THR A 72 4.71 0.56 -19.26
N VAL A 73 4.21 -0.11 -20.30
CA VAL A 73 2.84 0.12 -20.78
C VAL A 73 1.86 -0.46 -19.78
N THR A 74 2.04 -1.73 -19.40
CA THR A 74 1.20 -2.36 -18.38
C THR A 74 1.33 -1.63 -17.03
N GLU A 75 2.53 -1.23 -16.62
CA GLU A 75 2.74 -0.42 -15.40
C GLU A 75 1.91 0.87 -15.40
N HIS A 76 1.92 1.62 -16.51
CA HIS A 76 1.15 2.85 -16.65
C HIS A 76 -0.36 2.62 -16.69
N ASP A 77 -0.79 1.49 -17.27
CA ASP A 77 -2.21 1.11 -17.29
C ASP A 77 -2.71 0.67 -15.91
N ARG A 78 -1.82 0.09 -15.10
CA ARG A 78 -2.15 -0.48 -13.78
C ARG A 78 -1.96 0.49 -12.62
N TYR A 79 -1.11 1.50 -12.78
CA TYR A 79 -0.84 2.48 -11.75
C TYR A 79 -0.85 3.87 -12.36
N ASP A 80 -1.82 4.69 -11.93
CA ASP A 80 -1.87 6.09 -12.36
C ASP A 80 -0.64 6.89 -11.88
N GLY A 81 -0.53 8.11 -12.40
CA GLY A 81 0.59 8.98 -12.08
C GLY A 81 0.71 9.38 -10.61
N MET A 82 -0.39 9.40 -9.85
CA MET A 82 -0.36 9.72 -8.42
C MET A 82 0.28 8.58 -7.64
N LEU A 83 -0.18 7.34 -7.88
CA LEU A 83 0.38 6.13 -7.29
C LEU A 83 1.86 5.98 -7.66
N ALA A 84 2.19 6.14 -8.95
CA ALA A 84 3.57 6.09 -9.43
C ALA A 84 4.47 7.07 -8.65
N LYS A 85 4.01 8.30 -8.41
CA LYS A 85 4.79 9.28 -7.65
C LYS A 85 4.94 8.89 -6.17
N LYS A 86 3.91 8.33 -5.56
CA LYS A 86 4.00 7.84 -4.18
C LYS A 86 4.94 6.64 -4.05
N PHE A 87 4.92 5.72 -5.02
CA PHE A 87 5.88 4.62 -5.06
C PHE A 87 7.31 5.13 -5.08
N GLU A 88 7.61 6.12 -5.93
CA GLU A 88 8.94 6.77 -5.95
C GLU A 88 9.33 7.36 -4.59
N ILE A 89 8.40 8.04 -3.89
CA ILE A 89 8.67 8.61 -2.57
C ILE A 89 8.98 7.51 -1.54
N VAL A 90 8.22 6.42 -1.55
CA VAL A 90 8.40 5.30 -0.63
C VAL A 90 9.70 4.54 -0.96
N ASP A 91 10.02 4.38 -2.24
CA ASP A 91 11.26 3.74 -2.72
C ASP A 91 12.51 4.53 -2.32
N ASN A 92 12.48 5.85 -2.49
CA ASN A 92 13.55 6.74 -2.05
C ASN A 92 13.82 6.65 -0.54
N ARG A 93 12.85 6.15 0.24
CA ARG A 93 12.97 5.92 1.68
C ARG A 93 13.38 4.48 2.03
N GLY A 94 13.62 3.63 1.03
CA GLY A 94 14.00 2.23 1.19
C GLY A 94 12.86 1.32 1.65
N ARG A 95 11.61 1.68 1.33
CA ARG A 95 10.40 1.04 1.90
C ARG A 95 9.46 0.44 0.87
N LEU A 96 9.90 0.38 -0.38
CA LEU A 96 9.20 -0.23 -1.50
C LEU A 96 9.79 -1.61 -1.78
N TYR A 97 8.98 -2.65 -1.64
CA TYR A 97 9.33 -4.02 -1.94
C TYR A 97 8.63 -4.39 -3.25
N ARG A 98 9.41 -4.88 -4.20
CA ARG A 98 8.93 -5.19 -5.55
C ARG A 98 8.87 -6.68 -5.74
N TRP A 99 7.80 -7.14 -6.37
CA TRP A 99 7.66 -8.55 -6.71
C TRP A 99 7.13 -8.75 -8.11
N THR A 100 7.39 -9.91 -8.70
CA THR A 100 6.83 -10.27 -10.00
C THR A 100 6.59 -11.78 -10.11
N HIS A 101 5.81 -12.18 -11.12
CA HIS A 101 5.67 -13.59 -11.51
C HIS A 101 6.67 -14.01 -12.60
N ALA A 102 7.34 -13.04 -13.23
CA ALA A 102 8.35 -13.30 -14.25
C ALA A 102 9.71 -13.63 -13.61
N GLU A 103 10.63 -14.21 -14.39
CA GLU A 103 12.03 -14.22 -13.99
C GLU A 103 12.60 -12.81 -14.20
N ALA A 104 13.03 -12.18 -13.11
CA ALA A 104 13.61 -10.85 -13.09
C ALA A 104 14.80 -10.80 -12.12
N THR A 105 15.76 -9.92 -12.40
CA THR A 105 16.98 -9.78 -11.59
C THR A 105 16.87 -8.74 -10.47
N ASP A 106 15.90 -7.83 -10.60
CA ASP A 106 15.68 -6.65 -9.76
C ASP A 106 14.37 -6.71 -8.97
N CYS A 107 13.64 -7.83 -9.07
CA CYS A 107 12.43 -8.12 -8.33
C CYS A 107 12.51 -9.50 -7.68
N ASP A 108 11.85 -9.64 -6.53
CA ASP A 108 11.70 -10.91 -5.85
C ASP A 108 10.42 -11.65 -6.33
N GLY A 109 10.28 -12.92 -5.97
CA GLY A 109 8.96 -13.56 -5.94
C GLY A 109 8.13 -13.02 -4.77
N LEU A 110 6.79 -13.08 -4.86
CA LEU A 110 5.87 -12.53 -3.85
C LEU A 110 6.22 -12.96 -2.40
N ASP A 111 6.50 -14.24 -2.19
CA ASP A 111 6.83 -14.77 -0.86
C ASP A 111 8.13 -14.16 -0.29
N GLN A 112 9.14 -13.98 -1.15
CA GLN A 112 10.43 -13.42 -0.76
C GLN A 112 10.33 -11.91 -0.50
N ALA A 113 9.62 -11.17 -1.36
CA ALA A 113 9.34 -9.75 -1.15
C ALA A 113 8.58 -9.53 0.16
N THR A 114 7.55 -10.35 0.41
CA THR A 114 6.75 -10.30 1.64
C THR A 114 7.61 -10.58 2.86
N ARG A 115 8.48 -11.61 2.82
CA ARG A 115 9.37 -11.93 3.93
C ARG A 115 10.29 -10.76 4.27
N ARG A 116 10.96 -10.18 3.27
CA ARG A 116 11.85 -9.01 3.46
C ARG A 116 11.11 -7.83 4.07
N MET A 117 9.91 -7.54 3.57
CA MET A 117 9.07 -6.48 4.10
C MET A 117 8.71 -6.71 5.57
N VAL A 118 8.31 -7.94 5.93
CA VAL A 118 7.97 -8.29 7.32
C VAL A 118 9.19 -8.23 8.23
N GLU A 119 10.37 -8.60 7.75
CA GLU A 119 11.64 -8.49 8.50
C GLU A 119 12.00 -7.04 8.80
N ASP A 120 11.77 -6.12 7.87
CA ASP A 120 12.00 -4.67 8.06
C ASP A 120 10.96 -3.99 8.98
N CYS A 121 9.89 -4.70 9.32
CA CYS A 121 8.87 -4.26 10.28
C CYS A 121 9.14 -4.80 11.71
N ARG A 122 10.26 -5.50 11.96
CA ARG A 122 10.65 -6.01 13.28
C ARG A 122 11.74 -5.16 13.92
#